data_AF-A0A2A7BH57-F1
#
_entry.id   AF-A0A2A7BH57-F1
#
_cell.length_a   1.000
_cell.length_b   1.000
_cell.length_c   1.000
_cell.angle_alpha   90.00
_cell.angle_beta   90.00
_cell.angle_gamma   90.00
#
_symmetry.space_group_name_H-M   'P 1'
#
loop_
_entity.id
_entity.type
_entity.pdbx_description
1 polymer ?
#
loop_
_entity_poly.entity_id
_entity_poly.type
_entity_poly.pdbx_seq_one_letter_code
_entity_poly.pdbx_strand_id
1 'polypeptide(L)'
;MQHGSLRAPVRVFMAAVLLCLSFLAAPKAAAAQLQDVNGITLLSFDSQQIVSIGNQTSGRCSWYALRYARTILDGKPCSGSGMWSNGAVWSAAGYYAYSGSLSGCLSRLYEELQAGRPVIVHLKNTAVSGVSKHTNRVTSYEYHLSGSGWKEVNYPHIATSSTYGHWVCVVGISPTADPENLRESDFYALDPARVSVNGTLAVTKLLDGTIWTDNSPLKVAA
;
A
#
# COMPACT_ATOMS: atom_id res chain seq x y z
N MET A 1 -43.65 34.43 38.20
CA MET A 1 -42.64 34.78 37.19
C MET A 1 -41.61 33.65 37.18
N GLN A 2 -41.46 32.94 36.05
CA GLN A 2 -40.55 31.80 35.89
C GLN A 2 -39.10 32.29 35.73
N HIS A 3 -38.20 31.83 36.60
CA HIS A 3 -36.76 31.94 36.38
C HIS A 3 -36.32 30.81 35.44
N GLY A 4 -36.17 31.12 34.15
CA GLY A 4 -35.58 30.21 33.16
C GLY A 4 -34.09 30.01 33.43
N SER A 5 -33.68 28.77 33.66
CA SER A 5 -32.29 28.40 33.93
C SER A 5 -31.41 28.60 32.69
N LEU A 6 -30.60 29.66 32.69
CA LEU A 6 -29.59 30.00 31.67
C LEU A 6 -28.49 28.92 31.50
N ARG A 7 -28.50 27.84 32.29
CA ARG A 7 -27.46 26.80 32.27
C ARG A 7 -27.62 25.78 31.15
N ALA A 8 -28.83 25.57 30.63
CA ALA A 8 -29.09 24.61 29.56
C ALA A 8 -28.60 25.10 28.17
N PRO A 9 -28.91 26.32 27.69
CA PRO A 9 -28.51 26.74 26.35
C PRO A 9 -26.99 26.90 26.19
N VAL A 10 -26.29 27.34 27.24
CA VAL A 10 -24.82 27.49 27.23
C VAL A 10 -24.11 26.13 27.14
N ARG A 11 -24.64 25.10 27.81
CA ARG A 11 -24.10 23.73 27.74
C ARG A 11 -24.29 23.11 26.36
N VAL A 12 -25.44 23.34 25.73
CA VAL A 12 -25.71 22.85 24.36
C VAL A 12 -24.81 23.56 23.35
N PHE A 13 -24.60 24.86 23.51
CA PHE A 13 -23.72 25.63 22.62
C PHE A 13 -22.24 25.20 22.76
N MET A 14 -21.74 25.01 23.98
CA MET A 14 -20.39 24.50 24.22
C MET A 14 -20.20 23.09 23.68
N ALA A 15 -21.18 22.20 23.83
CA ALA A 15 -21.13 20.85 23.27
C ALA A 15 -21.11 20.87 21.73
N ALA A 16 -21.88 21.76 21.09
CA ALA A 16 -21.88 21.92 19.64
C ALA A 16 -20.54 22.47 19.12
N VAL A 17 -19.93 23.43 19.83
CA VAL A 17 -18.61 23.98 19.48
C VAL A 17 -17.50 22.94 19.66
N LEU A 18 -17.52 22.16 20.74
CA LEU A 18 -16.56 21.05 20.96
C LEU A 18 -16.72 19.94 19.92
N LEU A 19 -17.95 19.63 19.52
CA LEU A 19 -18.24 18.68 18.43
C LEU A 19 -17.74 19.22 17.08
N CYS A 20 -17.98 20.49 16.76
CA CYS A 20 -17.45 21.12 15.55
C CYS A 20 -15.91 21.15 15.53
N LEU A 21 -15.26 21.45 16.67
CA LEU A 21 -13.79 21.43 16.79
C LEU A 21 -13.21 20.03 16.62
N SER A 22 -13.94 18.97 17.02
CA SER A 22 -13.51 17.59 16.78
C SER A 22 -13.50 17.19 15.30
N PHE A 23 -14.33 17.83 14.46
CA PHE A 23 -14.32 17.63 13.01
C PHE A 23 -13.19 18.39 12.29
N LEU A 24 -12.66 19.47 12.88
CA LEU A 24 -11.51 20.21 12.33
C LEU A 24 -10.15 19.61 12.75
N ALA A 25 -10.13 18.75 13.77
CA ALA A 25 -8.90 18.16 14.32
C ALA A 25 -8.60 16.75 13.78
N ALA A 26 -9.32 16.25 12.78
CA ALA A 26 -8.83 15.12 12.02
C ALA A 26 -7.63 15.61 11.21
N PRO A 27 -6.40 15.10 11.44
CA PRO A 27 -5.30 15.43 10.55
C PRO A 27 -5.76 15.02 9.15
N LYS A 28 -5.87 15.99 8.24
CA LYS A 28 -5.85 15.68 6.82
C LYS A 28 -4.59 14.83 6.65
N ALA A 29 -4.77 13.57 6.28
CA ALA A 29 -3.66 12.72 5.85
C ALA A 29 -2.85 13.56 4.85
N ALA A 30 -1.67 14.00 5.26
CA ALA A 30 -0.78 14.72 4.36
C ALA A 30 -0.43 13.71 3.28
N ALA A 31 -0.71 14.03 2.02
CA ALA A 31 -0.30 13.20 0.89
C ALA A 31 1.19 12.85 1.06
N ALA A 32 1.52 11.55 1.08
CA ALA A 32 2.88 11.09 1.27
C ALA A 32 3.70 11.43 0.02
N GLN A 33 4.34 12.58 0.00
CA GLN A 33 5.09 13.07 -1.17
C GLN A 33 6.11 12.02 -1.63
N LEU A 34 6.29 11.88 -2.93
CA LEU A 34 7.39 11.07 -3.48
C LEU A 34 8.73 11.76 -3.19
N GLN A 35 9.71 10.97 -2.77
CA GLN A 35 11.07 11.42 -2.47
C GLN A 35 12.08 10.41 -2.99
N ASP A 36 13.23 10.89 -3.47
CA ASP A 36 14.35 10.00 -3.76
C ASP A 36 14.89 9.44 -2.44
N VAL A 37 14.89 8.12 -2.33
CA VAL A 37 15.50 7.39 -1.24
C VAL A 37 16.64 6.59 -1.86
N ASN A 38 17.82 7.19 -1.97
CA ASN A 38 19.03 6.52 -2.47
C ASN A 38 18.85 5.88 -3.86
N GLY A 39 18.23 6.60 -4.80
CA GLY A 39 18.03 6.14 -6.18
C GLY A 39 16.75 5.37 -6.46
N ILE A 40 15.86 5.23 -5.48
CA ILE A 40 14.48 4.76 -5.68
C ILE A 40 13.52 5.85 -5.20
N THR A 41 12.59 6.27 -6.06
CA THR A 41 11.55 7.24 -5.68
C THR A 41 10.44 6.53 -4.91
N LEU A 42 10.33 6.79 -3.61
CA LEU A 42 9.32 6.21 -2.72
C LEU A 42 8.40 7.29 -2.15
N LEU A 43 7.18 6.92 -1.81
CA LEU A 43 6.31 7.74 -0.94
C LEU A 43 7.05 7.99 0.38
N SER A 44 6.91 9.19 0.93
CA SER A 44 7.49 9.53 2.22
C SER A 44 6.73 8.81 3.34
N PHE A 45 7.40 7.89 4.02
CA PHE A 45 6.87 7.20 5.19
C PHE A 45 8.00 6.80 6.15
N ASP A 46 7.65 6.59 7.42
CA ASP A 46 8.57 6.02 8.40
C ASP A 46 8.71 4.51 8.18
N SER A 47 9.88 4.08 7.71
CA SER A 47 10.17 2.68 7.44
C SER A 47 10.04 1.80 8.69
N GLN A 48 10.30 2.34 9.88
CA GLN A 48 10.18 1.60 11.14
C GLN A 48 8.72 1.29 11.48
N GLN A 49 7.77 2.13 11.07
CA GLN A 49 6.35 1.84 11.24
C GLN A 49 5.92 0.65 10.38
N ILE A 50 6.39 0.58 9.13
CA ILE A 50 6.13 -0.55 8.24
C ILE A 50 6.81 -1.83 8.77
N VAL A 51 8.07 -1.73 9.17
CA VAL A 51 8.81 -2.86 9.77
C VAL A 51 8.13 -3.36 11.05
N SER A 52 7.55 -2.47 11.88
CA SER A 52 6.83 -2.85 13.10
C SER A 52 5.55 -3.64 12.83
N ILE A 53 4.92 -3.46 11.66
CA ILE A 53 3.79 -4.29 11.22
C ILE A 53 4.28 -5.69 10.84
N GLY A 54 5.45 -5.76 10.22
CA GLY A 54 6.14 -6.99 9.86
C GLY A 54 5.48 -7.75 8.71
N ASN A 55 6.06 -8.91 8.41
CA ASN A 55 5.60 -9.78 7.33
C ASN A 55 4.23 -10.40 7.66
N GLN A 56 3.55 -10.85 6.61
CA GLN A 56 2.25 -11.46 6.70
C GLN A 56 2.27 -12.78 7.48
N THR A 57 1.16 -13.07 8.15
CA THR A 57 0.76 -14.45 8.43
C THR A 57 0.19 -15.09 7.16
N SER A 58 0.35 -16.41 7.00
CA SER A 58 -0.10 -17.18 5.84
C SER A 58 -1.53 -16.81 5.40
N GLY A 59 -1.72 -16.55 4.10
CA GLY A 59 -3.01 -16.27 3.49
C GLY A 59 -3.58 -14.87 3.74
N ARG A 60 -2.83 -13.93 4.33
CA ARG A 60 -3.31 -12.58 4.68
C ARG A 60 -2.68 -11.42 3.90
N CYS A 61 -2.20 -11.64 2.67
CA CYS A 61 -1.51 -10.59 1.88
C CYS A 61 -2.36 -9.35 1.71
N SER A 62 -3.63 -9.52 1.36
CA SER A 62 -4.58 -8.42 1.17
C SER A 62 -4.77 -7.57 2.44
N TRP A 63 -4.80 -8.18 3.62
CA TRP A 63 -4.92 -7.45 4.89
C TRP A 63 -3.65 -6.68 5.24
N TYR A 64 -2.48 -7.29 5.07
CA TYR A 64 -1.20 -6.63 5.35
C TYR A 64 -0.92 -5.49 4.36
N ALA A 65 -1.23 -5.68 3.06
CA ALA A 65 -1.14 -4.61 2.07
C ALA A 65 -2.02 -3.40 2.43
N LEU A 66 -3.25 -3.64 2.91
CA LEU A 66 -4.12 -2.59 3.47
C LEU A 66 -3.48 -1.88 4.66
N ARG A 67 -2.91 -2.64 5.60
CA ARG A 67 -2.26 -2.07 6.79
C ARG A 67 -1.07 -1.18 6.43
N TYR A 68 -0.23 -1.60 5.47
CA TYR A 68 0.88 -0.77 4.99
C TYR A 68 0.37 0.53 4.37
N ALA A 69 -0.61 0.41 3.46
CA ALA A 69 -1.19 1.55 2.78
C ALA A 69 -1.79 2.57 3.77
N ARG A 70 -2.53 2.09 4.77
CA ARG A 70 -3.05 2.94 5.85
C ARG A 70 -1.97 3.52 6.73
N THR A 71 -0.91 2.77 7.02
CA THR A 71 0.20 3.28 7.84
C THR A 71 0.87 4.49 7.20
N ILE A 72 1.06 4.44 5.88
CA ILE A 72 1.60 5.55 5.09
C ILE A 72 0.66 6.76 5.14
N LEU A 73 -0.64 6.56 4.89
CA LEU A 73 -1.62 7.65 4.87
C LEU A 73 -1.89 8.25 6.26
N ASP A 74 -1.88 7.41 7.31
CA ASP A 74 -2.21 7.81 8.68
C ASP A 74 -0.99 8.29 9.47
N GLY A 75 0.23 8.07 8.96
CA GLY A 75 1.49 8.40 9.64
C GLY A 75 1.73 7.62 10.94
N LYS A 76 1.04 6.49 11.14
CA LYS A 76 1.17 5.62 12.32
C LYS A 76 0.87 4.16 11.99
N PRO A 77 1.46 3.17 12.70
CA PRO A 77 1.20 1.77 12.44
C PRO A 77 -0.29 1.42 12.49
N CYS A 78 -0.83 0.89 11.39
CA CYS A 78 -2.21 0.45 11.30
C CYS A 78 -2.39 -0.92 11.98
N SER A 79 -3.32 -1.01 12.94
CA SER A 79 -3.65 -2.28 13.61
C SER A 79 -4.41 -3.26 12.71
N GLY A 80 -5.08 -2.77 11.65
CA GLY A 80 -5.92 -3.57 10.76
C GLY A 80 -7.25 -4.00 11.37
N SER A 81 -7.63 -3.47 12.54
CA SER A 81 -8.92 -3.76 13.17
C SER A 81 -10.08 -3.42 12.24
N GLY A 82 -11.04 -4.35 12.09
CA GLY A 82 -12.18 -4.20 11.17
C GLY A 82 -11.87 -4.39 9.68
N MET A 83 -10.60 -4.59 9.31
CA MET A 83 -10.17 -4.73 7.90
C MET A 83 -10.08 -6.19 7.43
N TRP A 84 -10.51 -7.16 8.24
CA TRP A 84 -10.45 -8.60 7.91
C TRP A 84 -11.74 -9.32 8.27
N SER A 85 -12.29 -10.06 7.30
CA SER A 85 -13.43 -10.97 7.47
C SER A 85 -13.36 -12.08 6.43
N ASN A 86 -12.45 -13.04 6.61
CA ASN A 86 -12.10 -14.08 5.62
C ASN A 86 -11.58 -13.53 4.28
N GLY A 87 -11.01 -12.33 4.35
CA GLY A 87 -10.59 -11.52 3.22
C GLY A 87 -10.48 -10.08 3.67
N ALA A 88 -9.73 -9.27 2.93
CA ALA A 88 -9.59 -7.86 3.26
C ALA A 88 -10.91 -7.10 3.03
N VAL A 89 -11.33 -6.33 4.04
CA VAL A 89 -12.51 -5.46 3.96
C VAL A 89 -12.03 -4.09 3.47
N TRP A 90 -11.91 -3.93 2.15
CA TRP A 90 -11.31 -2.75 1.53
C TRP A 90 -11.97 -1.43 1.96
N SER A 91 -13.30 -1.42 2.01
CA SER A 91 -14.09 -0.24 2.39
C SER A 91 -13.84 0.21 3.83
N ALA A 92 -13.49 -0.71 4.75
CA ALA A 92 -13.14 -0.36 6.13
C ALA A 92 -11.85 0.48 6.21
N ALA A 93 -11.04 0.50 5.14
CA ALA A 93 -9.83 1.30 5.02
C ALA A 93 -9.98 2.45 4.00
N GLY A 94 -11.17 2.65 3.43
CA GLY A 94 -11.41 3.64 2.36
C GLY A 94 -10.78 3.25 1.01
N TYR A 95 -10.59 1.96 0.75
CA TYR A 95 -10.05 1.44 -0.51
C TYR A 95 -11.15 0.83 -1.39
N TYR A 96 -11.08 1.12 -2.69
CA TYR A 96 -12.09 0.71 -3.68
C TYR A 96 -11.43 0.08 -4.90
N ALA A 97 -12.18 -0.80 -5.58
CA ALA A 97 -11.68 -1.46 -6.78
C ALA A 97 -11.53 -0.46 -7.93
N TYR A 98 -10.41 -0.58 -8.64
CA TYR A 98 -10.24 -0.01 -9.97
C TYR A 98 -9.87 -1.14 -10.94
N SER A 99 -10.49 -1.13 -12.11
CA SER A 99 -10.27 -2.09 -13.19
C SER A 99 -10.17 -1.36 -14.52
N GLY A 100 -9.31 -1.85 -15.41
CA GLY A 100 -9.09 -1.29 -16.74
C GLY A 100 -8.11 -2.14 -17.54
N SER A 101 -7.70 -1.65 -18.72
CA SER A 101 -6.57 -2.24 -19.45
C SER A 101 -5.30 -2.20 -18.59
N LEU A 102 -4.27 -2.96 -18.98
CA LEU A 102 -2.96 -2.89 -18.33
C LEU A 102 -2.44 -1.45 -18.31
N SER A 103 -2.45 -0.77 -19.46
CA SER A 103 -2.04 0.64 -19.56
C SER A 103 -2.84 1.55 -18.63
N GLY A 104 -4.16 1.40 -18.57
CA GLY A 104 -5.01 2.18 -17.66
C GLY A 104 -4.68 1.93 -16.19
N CYS A 105 -4.37 0.68 -15.81
CA CYS A 105 -3.92 0.36 -14.46
C CYS A 105 -2.56 0.99 -14.13
N LEU A 106 -1.61 0.99 -15.07
CA LEU A 106 -0.29 1.60 -14.88
C LEU A 106 -0.37 3.12 -14.77
N SER A 107 -1.15 3.78 -15.64
CA SER A 107 -1.43 5.22 -15.53
C SER A 107 -2.09 5.54 -14.20
N ARG A 108 -3.07 4.74 -13.76
CA ARG A 108 -3.72 4.93 -12.46
C ARG A 108 -2.75 4.77 -11.29
N LEU A 109 -1.86 3.78 -11.34
CA LEU A 109 -0.80 3.58 -10.34
C LEU A 109 0.10 4.82 -10.24
N TYR A 110 0.56 5.32 -11.39
CA TYR A 110 1.37 6.52 -11.46
C TYR A 110 0.66 7.74 -10.87
N GLU A 111 -0.57 8.05 -11.30
CA GLU A 111 -1.35 9.19 -10.80
C GLU A 111 -1.55 9.16 -9.28
N GLU A 112 -1.86 7.99 -8.73
CA GLU A 112 -2.06 7.82 -7.29
C GLU A 112 -0.77 8.05 -6.51
N LEU A 113 0.36 7.51 -6.98
CA LEU A 113 1.67 7.76 -6.38
C LEU A 113 2.06 9.24 -6.44
N GLN A 114 1.85 9.90 -7.59
CA GLN A 114 2.08 11.34 -7.73
C GLN A 114 1.20 12.16 -6.77
N ALA A 115 0.00 11.67 -6.46
CA ALA A 115 -0.89 12.27 -5.48
C ALA A 115 -0.59 11.85 -4.02
N GLY A 116 0.52 11.15 -3.79
CA GLY A 116 0.97 10.71 -2.47
C GLY A 116 0.14 9.60 -1.86
N ARG A 117 -0.50 8.76 -2.69
CA ARG A 117 -1.41 7.69 -2.27
C ARG A 117 -0.84 6.31 -2.66
N PRO A 118 -0.62 5.40 -1.69
CA PRO A 118 -0.23 4.04 -1.99
C PRO A 118 -1.38 3.26 -2.63
N VAL A 119 -1.05 2.40 -3.58
CA VAL A 119 -2.03 1.57 -4.31
C VAL A 119 -1.79 0.12 -4.01
N ILE A 120 -2.87 -0.64 -3.79
CA ILE A 120 -2.76 -2.08 -3.56
C ILE A 120 -2.99 -2.79 -4.88
N VAL A 121 -2.07 -3.67 -5.27
CA VAL A 121 -2.09 -4.33 -6.58
C VAL A 121 -2.31 -5.82 -6.40
N HIS A 122 -3.21 -6.37 -7.20
CA HIS A 122 -3.43 -7.81 -7.33
C HIS A 122 -2.53 -8.37 -8.43
N LEU A 123 -1.61 -9.22 -8.02
CA LEU A 123 -0.71 -9.91 -8.92
C LEU A 123 -1.25 -11.30 -9.21
N LYS A 124 -1.32 -11.66 -10.50
CA LYS A 124 -1.64 -13.02 -10.93
C LYS A 124 -0.45 -13.91 -10.70
N ASN A 125 -0.73 -15.16 -10.37
CA ASN A 125 0.30 -16.18 -10.48
C ASN A 125 0.59 -16.42 -11.97
N THR A 126 1.80 -16.12 -12.40
CA THR A 126 2.29 -16.53 -13.71
C THR A 126 2.95 -17.89 -13.58
N ALA A 127 2.22 -18.97 -13.89
CA ALA A 127 2.86 -20.15 -14.44
C ALA A 127 3.28 -19.78 -15.86
N VAL A 128 4.55 -19.43 -16.06
CA VAL A 128 5.07 -19.29 -17.42
C VAL A 128 5.04 -20.70 -18.03
N SER A 129 4.41 -20.86 -19.20
CA SER A 129 4.41 -22.14 -19.92
C SER A 129 5.85 -22.62 -20.10
N GLY A 130 6.12 -23.87 -19.74
CA GLY A 130 7.45 -24.47 -19.82
C GLY A 130 8.30 -24.37 -18.55
N VAL A 131 7.79 -23.84 -17.43
CA VAL A 131 8.55 -23.86 -16.16
C VAL A 131 7.77 -24.46 -14.99
N SER A 132 8.28 -25.59 -14.50
CA SER A 132 7.82 -26.22 -13.25
C SER A 132 8.15 -25.32 -12.04
N LYS A 133 7.38 -25.46 -10.95
CA LYS A 133 7.58 -24.78 -9.64
C LYS A 133 9.07 -24.46 -9.40
N HIS A 134 9.43 -23.18 -9.57
CA HIS A 134 10.77 -22.77 -10.00
C HIS A 134 11.88 -23.00 -8.96
N THR A 135 12.86 -23.82 -9.33
CA THR A 135 14.21 -23.82 -8.73
C THR A 135 15.06 -22.63 -9.22
N ASN A 136 14.67 -21.96 -10.33
CA ASN A 136 15.48 -20.93 -11.01
C ASN A 136 14.66 -19.72 -11.51
N ARG A 137 13.88 -19.03 -10.66
CA ARG A 137 13.32 -17.71 -11.03
C ARG A 137 14.24 -16.64 -10.42
N VAL A 138 15.22 -16.21 -11.22
CA VAL A 138 16.43 -15.48 -10.79
C VAL A 138 16.33 -13.98 -11.10
N THR A 139 15.14 -13.42 -11.25
CA THR A 139 14.97 -11.98 -11.49
C THR A 139 13.75 -11.46 -10.75
N SER A 140 13.90 -11.22 -9.46
CA SER A 140 13.18 -10.17 -8.77
C SER A 140 14.20 -9.48 -7.90
N TYR A 141 14.51 -8.25 -8.26
CA TYR A 141 15.35 -7.40 -7.45
C TYR A 141 14.52 -7.00 -6.23
N GLU A 142 14.77 -7.69 -5.13
CA GLU A 142 14.39 -7.22 -3.81
C GLU A 142 15.47 -6.24 -3.36
N TYR A 143 15.09 -5.10 -2.86
CA TYR A 143 16.02 -4.07 -2.42
C TYR A 143 15.90 -3.94 -0.91
N HIS A 144 17.00 -4.14 -0.19
CA HIS A 144 17.07 -3.96 1.26
C HIS A 144 17.62 -2.58 1.57
N LEU A 145 16.92 -1.81 2.39
CA LEU A 145 17.35 -0.48 2.77
C LEU A 145 18.49 -0.56 3.79
N SER A 146 19.71 -0.23 3.38
CA SER A 146 20.88 -0.14 4.27
C SER A 146 21.24 1.32 4.57
N GLY A 147 22.12 1.54 5.54
CA GLY A 147 22.68 2.87 5.80
C GLY A 147 23.48 3.45 4.62
N SER A 148 23.89 2.62 3.65
CA SER A 148 24.60 3.00 2.43
C SER A 148 23.70 3.02 1.18
N GLY A 149 22.38 2.91 1.32
CA GLY A 149 21.42 2.87 0.22
C GLY A 149 20.80 1.49 -0.01
N TRP A 150 20.25 1.25 -1.20
CA TRP A 150 19.58 0.00 -1.52
C TRP A 150 20.55 -1.10 -1.92
N LYS A 151 20.50 -2.23 -1.22
CA LYS A 151 21.19 -3.45 -1.62
C LYS A 151 20.24 -4.33 -2.40
N GLU A 152 20.54 -4.54 -3.67
CA GLU A 152 19.84 -5.51 -4.49
C GLU A 152 20.14 -6.94 -4.01
N VAL A 153 19.09 -7.73 -3.86
CA VAL A 153 19.13 -9.13 -3.45
C VAL A 153 18.26 -9.92 -4.40
N ASN A 154 18.82 -11.03 -4.87
CA ASN A 154 18.10 -11.97 -5.70
C ASN A 154 17.20 -12.82 -4.82
N TYR A 155 15.89 -12.66 -4.98
CA TYR A 155 14.90 -13.41 -4.22
C TYR A 155 13.91 -14.09 -5.18
N PRO A 156 13.66 -15.41 -5.04
CA PRO A 156 12.66 -16.09 -5.85
C PRO A 156 11.29 -15.46 -5.57
N HIS A 157 10.74 -14.82 -6.61
CA HIS A 157 9.43 -14.16 -6.56
C HIS A 157 8.40 -15.09 -5.91
N ILE A 158 7.65 -14.57 -4.95
CA ILE A 158 6.57 -15.31 -4.30
C ILE A 158 5.49 -15.61 -5.34
N ALA A 159 5.46 -16.85 -5.80
CA ALA A 159 4.33 -17.43 -6.50
C ALA A 159 3.45 -18.12 -5.45
N THR A 160 2.34 -17.47 -5.09
CA THR A 160 1.22 -18.17 -4.44
C THR A 160 0.59 -19.14 -5.45
N SER A 161 -0.23 -20.10 -5.00
CA SER A 161 -0.74 -21.21 -5.83
C SER A 161 -1.45 -20.75 -7.12
N SER A 162 -1.62 -21.63 -8.10
CA SER A 162 -2.37 -21.35 -9.35
C SER A 162 -3.85 -20.95 -9.14
N THR A 163 -4.32 -21.01 -7.89
CA THR A 163 -5.70 -20.73 -7.46
C THR A 163 -5.84 -19.42 -6.69
N TYR A 164 -4.75 -18.81 -6.21
CA TYR A 164 -4.78 -17.61 -5.37
C TYR A 164 -3.72 -16.60 -5.82
N GLY A 165 -4.15 -15.38 -6.17
CA GLY A 165 -3.26 -14.26 -6.47
C GLY A 165 -2.58 -13.71 -5.22
N HIS A 166 -1.66 -12.77 -5.42
CA HIS A 166 -0.91 -12.13 -4.34
C HIS A 166 -1.19 -10.63 -4.32
N TRP A 167 -1.30 -10.05 -3.13
CA TRP A 167 -1.60 -8.63 -2.97
C TRP A 167 -0.40 -7.92 -2.39
N VAL A 168 0.04 -6.86 -3.06
CA VAL A 168 1.17 -6.02 -2.63
C VAL A 168 0.75 -4.56 -2.53
N CYS A 169 1.46 -3.76 -1.74
CA CYS A 169 1.21 -2.32 -1.63
C CYS A 169 2.30 -1.56 -2.39
N VAL A 170 1.96 -1.02 -3.57
CA VAL A 170 2.87 -0.18 -4.37
C VAL A 170 3.03 1.17 -3.70
N VAL A 171 4.29 1.56 -3.49
CA VAL A 171 4.69 2.75 -2.75
C VAL A 171 5.80 3.53 -3.45
N GLY A 172 6.22 3.09 -4.63
CA GLY A 172 7.36 3.69 -5.29
C GLY A 172 7.38 3.43 -6.78
N ILE A 173 8.21 4.20 -7.46
CA ILE A 173 8.40 4.16 -8.89
C ILE A 173 9.88 4.41 -9.23
N SER A 174 10.33 3.88 -10.35
CA SER A 174 11.66 4.14 -10.89
C SER A 174 11.82 5.64 -11.15
N PRO A 175 12.94 6.26 -10.76
CA PRO A 175 13.21 7.66 -11.09
C PRO A 175 13.33 7.90 -12.61
N THR A 176 13.50 6.84 -13.40
CA THR A 176 13.58 6.89 -14.86
C THR A 176 12.29 6.42 -15.56
N ALA A 177 11.20 6.24 -14.83
CA ALA A 177 9.94 5.82 -15.42
C ALA A 177 9.43 6.89 -16.39
N ASP A 178 9.00 6.47 -17.58
CA ASP A 178 8.37 7.33 -18.58
C ASP A 178 6.85 7.25 -18.42
N PRO A 179 6.16 8.33 -18.01
CA PRO A 179 4.70 8.32 -17.85
C PRO A 179 3.91 7.92 -19.09
N GLU A 180 4.48 8.11 -20.29
CA GLU A 180 3.86 7.73 -21.55
C GLU A 180 4.11 6.26 -21.93
N ASN A 181 5.10 5.61 -21.30
CA ASN A 181 5.54 4.24 -21.62
C ASN A 181 5.77 3.36 -20.38
N LEU A 182 4.88 3.49 -19.39
CA LEU A 182 4.95 2.76 -18.12
C LEU A 182 4.91 1.23 -18.32
N ARG A 183 5.62 0.52 -17.45
CA ARG A 183 5.62 -0.95 -17.31
C ARG A 183 5.38 -1.34 -15.87
N GLU A 184 4.93 -2.56 -15.60
CA GLU A 184 4.82 -3.03 -14.20
C GLU A 184 6.17 -2.90 -13.47
N SER A 185 7.26 -3.28 -14.14
CA SER A 185 8.61 -3.21 -13.59
C SER A 185 9.12 -1.79 -13.29
N ASP A 186 8.38 -0.74 -13.62
CA ASP A 186 8.71 0.61 -13.13
C ASP A 186 8.33 0.79 -11.65
N PHE A 187 7.50 -0.08 -11.07
CA PHE A 187 6.93 0.12 -9.73
C PHE A 187 7.59 -0.73 -8.65
N TYR A 188 7.65 -0.17 -7.44
CA TYR A 188 8.18 -0.79 -6.23
C TYR A 188 7.08 -0.94 -5.17
N ALA A 189 7.05 -2.09 -4.51
CA ALA A 189 6.01 -2.43 -3.56
C ALA A 189 6.56 -2.94 -2.22
N LEU A 190 5.79 -2.66 -1.17
CA LEU A 190 5.85 -3.38 0.10
C LEU A 190 5.13 -4.71 -0.10
N ASP A 191 5.91 -5.79 -0.17
CA ASP A 191 5.38 -7.14 -0.30
C ASP A 191 5.08 -7.73 1.10
N PRO A 192 3.82 -8.09 1.41
CA PRO A 192 3.49 -8.73 2.68
C PRO A 192 4.31 -9.97 3.01
N ALA A 193 4.73 -10.77 2.03
CA ALA A 193 5.54 -11.95 2.30
C ALA A 193 6.97 -11.60 2.73
N ARG A 194 7.45 -10.38 2.44
CA ARG A 194 8.81 -9.97 2.82
C ARG A 194 9.03 -8.46 2.88
N VAL A 195 8.25 -7.75 3.70
CA VAL A 195 8.42 -6.31 3.91
C VAL A 195 9.60 -6.00 4.85
N SER A 196 9.99 -6.96 5.68
CA SER A 196 11.08 -6.85 6.65
C SER A 196 12.00 -8.08 6.63
N VAL A 197 13.30 -7.84 6.54
CA VAL A 197 14.37 -8.85 6.61
C VAL A 197 15.34 -8.45 7.72
N ASN A 198 15.36 -9.20 8.83
CA ASN A 198 16.20 -8.89 10.00
C ASN A 198 16.03 -7.46 10.54
N GLY A 199 14.80 -6.92 10.50
CA GLY A 199 14.50 -5.55 10.94
C GLY A 199 14.77 -4.47 9.89
N THR A 200 15.27 -4.86 8.72
CA THR A 200 15.51 -3.96 7.59
C THR A 200 14.31 -3.95 6.65
N LEU A 201 13.86 -2.75 6.25
CA LEU A 201 12.82 -2.59 5.23
C LEU A 201 13.29 -3.19 3.89
N ALA A 202 12.41 -3.96 3.27
CA ALA A 202 12.59 -4.44 1.90
C ALA A 202 11.47 -3.92 1.00
N VAL A 203 11.83 -3.55 -0.23
CA VAL A 203 10.89 -3.27 -1.31
C VAL A 203 11.13 -4.21 -2.48
N THR A 204 10.06 -4.58 -3.16
CA THR A 204 10.08 -5.51 -4.29
C THR A 204 9.73 -4.76 -5.56
N LYS A 205 10.59 -4.85 -6.56
CA LYS A 205 10.25 -4.40 -7.92
C LYS A 205 9.22 -5.35 -8.52
N LEU A 206 8.13 -4.82 -9.07
CA LEU A 206 7.14 -5.66 -9.75
C LEU A 206 7.71 -6.27 -11.03
N LEU A 207 7.04 -7.30 -11.55
CA LEU A 207 7.41 -7.97 -12.78
C LEU A 207 6.39 -7.71 -13.88
N ASP A 208 6.88 -7.51 -15.10
CA ASP A 208 6.04 -7.36 -16.28
C ASP A 208 5.18 -8.61 -16.49
N GLY A 209 3.95 -8.40 -16.92
CA GLY A 209 2.96 -9.45 -17.15
C GLY A 209 2.39 -10.06 -15.88
N THR A 210 2.48 -9.40 -14.71
CA THR A 210 1.97 -9.92 -13.44
C THR A 210 0.76 -9.20 -12.87
N ILE A 211 0.40 -7.99 -13.30
CA ILE A 211 -0.87 -7.38 -12.87
C ILE A 211 -2.04 -8.24 -13.36
N TRP A 212 -2.97 -8.55 -12.47
CA TRP A 212 -4.16 -9.36 -12.79
C TRP A 212 -5.31 -8.48 -13.31
N THR A 213 -5.17 -7.97 -14.54
CA THR A 213 -6.17 -7.09 -15.17
C THR A 213 -7.58 -7.67 -15.18
N ASP A 214 -7.70 -9.00 -15.33
CA ASP A 214 -8.99 -9.70 -15.40
C ASP A 214 -9.59 -10.01 -14.02
N ASN A 215 -8.91 -9.68 -12.93
CA ASN A 215 -9.34 -10.03 -11.58
C ASN A 215 -8.97 -8.96 -10.56
N SER A 216 -9.76 -7.87 -10.51
CA SER A 216 -9.65 -6.82 -9.49
C SER A 216 -8.21 -6.27 -9.36
N PRO A 217 -7.63 -5.69 -10.41
CA PRO A 217 -6.20 -5.41 -10.50
C PRO A 217 -5.72 -4.42 -9.44
N LEU A 218 -6.49 -3.37 -9.14
CA LEU A 218 -6.07 -2.34 -8.19
C LEU A 218 -7.11 -2.14 -7.08
N LYS A 219 -6.61 -1.73 -5.91
CA LYS A 219 -7.38 -1.00 -4.90
C LYS A 219 -6.75 0.37 -4.69
N VAL A 220 -7.56 1.40 -4.84
CA VAL A 220 -7.17 2.81 -4.71
C VAL A 220 -7.90 3.45 -3.53
N ALA A 221 -7.27 4.40 -2.87
CA ALA A 221 -7.92 5.18 -1.81
C ALA A 221 -8.98 6.13 -2.42
N ALA A 222 -10.08 6.37 -1.70
CA ALA A 222 -11.08 7.38 -2.06
C ALA A 222 -10.63 8.81 -1.74
#